data_AF-A0A8H4B0U6-F1
#
_entry.id   AF-A0A8H4B0U6-F1
#
_cell.length_a   1.000
_cell.length_b   1.000
_cell.length_c   1.000
_cell.angle_alpha   90.00
_cell.angle_beta   90.00
_cell.angle_gamma   90.00
#
_symmetry.space_group_name_H-M   'P 1'
#
loop_
_entity.id
_entity.type
_entity.pdbx_description
1 polymer ?
#
loop_
_entity_poly.entity_id
_entity_poly.type
_entity_poly.pdbx_seq_one_letter_code
_entity_poly.pdbx_strand_id
1 'polypeptide(L)'
;MPSRNLPHWVGKFFLRHGMVADQFGIALAKKQALTFKQTPIVSKNDNYYLQLIQPKTHMEDVLLRNNIIHQSSSIPFMTYNESIAAKQIDDVIYLFLHNYKIEISFDQCVAPLPVFEKAVDNALKSYHPYQALQEVFNEFGHFLPNQLF
;
A
#
# COMPACT_ATOMS: atom_id res chain seq x y z
N MET A 1 7.27 10.60 -24.45
CA MET A 1 6.14 9.77 -23.99
C MET A 1 6.35 9.47 -22.51
N PRO A 2 5.35 9.69 -21.65
CA PRO A 2 5.46 9.52 -20.19
C PRO A 2 5.99 8.13 -19.78
N SER A 3 5.65 7.09 -20.55
CA SER A 3 6.04 5.70 -20.32
C SER A 3 7.54 5.39 -20.42
N ARG A 4 8.37 6.25 -21.04
CA ARG A 4 9.81 5.98 -21.19
C ARG A 4 10.57 5.92 -19.86
N ASN A 5 10.05 6.59 -18.82
CA ASN A 5 10.66 6.60 -17.49
C ASN A 5 10.14 5.49 -16.58
N LEU A 6 9.13 4.73 -17.00
CA LEU A 6 8.47 3.73 -16.17
C LEU A 6 9.43 2.65 -15.64
N PRO A 7 10.38 2.10 -16.43
CA PRO A 7 11.36 1.14 -15.88
C PRO A 7 12.20 1.74 -14.74
N HIS A 8 12.59 3.01 -14.86
CA HIS A 8 13.32 3.73 -13.82
C HIS A 8 12.45 3.93 -12.57
N TRP A 9 11.18 4.32 -12.73
CA TRP A 9 10.25 4.51 -11.62
C TRP A 9 9.93 3.21 -10.88
N VAL A 10 9.78 2.09 -11.61
CA VAL A 10 9.58 0.76 -11.00
C VAL A 10 10.72 0.41 -10.05
N GLY A 11 11.97 0.69 -10.44
CA GLY A 11 13.13 0.48 -9.57
C GLY A 11 13.19 1.49 -8.43
N LYS A 12 13.11 2.78 -8.76
CA LYS A 12 13.27 3.89 -7.80
C LYS A 12 12.23 3.88 -6.67
N PHE A 13 10.98 3.54 -7.00
CA PHE A 13 9.86 3.55 -6.05
C PHE A 13 9.47 2.14 -5.59
N PHE A 14 10.30 1.12 -5.88
CA PHE A 14 10.10 -0.24 -5.40
C PHE A 14 8.71 -0.84 -5.70
N LEU A 15 8.13 -0.53 -6.86
CA LEU A 15 6.73 -0.83 -7.23
C LEU A 15 6.35 -2.32 -7.30
N ARG A 16 7.29 -3.22 -7.00
CA ARG A 16 7.08 -4.68 -6.89
C ARG A 16 6.98 -5.18 -5.45
N HIS A 17 7.17 -4.29 -4.48
CA HIS A 17 7.08 -4.58 -3.06
C HIS A 17 5.73 -4.08 -2.52
N GLY A 18 5.15 -4.82 -1.59
CA GLY A 18 4.05 -4.32 -0.78
C GLY A 18 4.51 -3.29 0.23
N MET A 19 3.54 -2.70 0.92
CA MET A 19 3.78 -1.82 2.06
C MET A 19 3.34 -2.52 3.34
N VAL A 20 4.18 -2.49 4.36
CA VAL A 20 3.89 -3.01 5.70
C VAL A 20 3.46 -1.82 6.56
N ALA A 21 2.18 -1.75 6.91
CA ALA A 21 1.74 -0.92 8.01
C ALA A 21 1.88 -1.63 9.36
N ASP A 22 2.38 -0.92 10.36
CA ASP A 22 2.46 -1.35 11.76
C ASP A 22 2.09 -0.18 12.69
N GLN A 23 2.34 -0.34 13.99
CA GLN A 23 2.07 0.68 15.01
C GLN A 23 2.92 1.95 14.89
N PHE A 24 4.05 1.91 14.17
CA PHE A 24 4.98 3.02 14.01
C PHE A 24 4.76 3.77 12.70
N GLY A 25 4.09 3.15 11.73
CA GLY A 25 3.70 3.81 10.49
C GLY A 25 3.64 2.82 9.33
N ILE A 26 4.13 3.27 8.18
CA ILE A 26 4.11 2.51 6.93
C ILE A 26 5.54 2.41 6.40
N ALA A 27 5.97 1.20 6.11
CA ALA A 27 7.29 0.90 5.57
C ALA A 27 7.18 0.04 4.30
N LEU A 28 8.26 -0.01 3.53
CA LEU A 28 8.36 -0.93 2.41
C LEU A 28 8.51 -2.37 2.93
N ALA A 29 7.86 -3.32 2.27
CA ALA A 29 8.06 -4.74 2.54
C ALA A 29 9.50 -5.19 2.25
N LYS A 30 9.96 -6.18 3.01
CA LYS A 30 11.30 -6.75 2.86
C LYS A 30 11.45 -7.57 1.58
N LYS A 31 10.36 -8.19 1.13
CA LYS A 31 10.33 -9.06 -0.06
C LYS A 31 9.38 -8.52 -1.12
N GLN A 32 9.71 -8.81 -2.38
CA GLN A 32 8.81 -8.55 -3.50
C GLN A 32 7.65 -9.53 -3.43
N ALA A 33 6.43 -9.01 -3.54
CA ALA A 33 5.21 -9.81 -3.55
C ALA A 33 4.73 -10.12 -4.97
N LEU A 34 5.11 -9.29 -5.95
CA LEU A 34 4.50 -9.30 -7.28
C LEU A 34 5.48 -9.10 -8.43
N THR A 35 5.00 -9.42 -9.62
CA THR A 35 5.61 -9.09 -10.90
C THR A 35 4.61 -8.40 -11.82
N PHE A 36 5.11 -7.71 -12.83
CA PHE A 36 4.28 -7.13 -13.88
C PHE A 36 4.16 -8.13 -15.04
N LYS A 37 2.93 -8.55 -15.35
CA LYS A 37 2.60 -9.38 -16.53
C LYS A 37 2.60 -8.56 -17.82
N GLN A 38 2.28 -7.28 -17.71
CA GLN A 38 2.26 -6.31 -18.80
C GLN A 38 2.73 -4.95 -18.28
N THR A 39 3.02 -4.03 -19.19
CA THR A 39 3.48 -2.69 -18.83
C THR A 39 2.33 -1.92 -18.16
N PRO A 40 2.52 -1.33 -16.95
CA PRO A 40 1.55 -0.45 -16.32
C PRO A 40 1.10 0.70 -17.25
N ILE A 41 -0.16 1.10 -17.12
CA ILE A 41 -0.72 2.17 -17.94
C ILE A 41 -0.25 3.50 -17.37
N VAL A 42 0.38 4.33 -18.21
CA VAL A 42 0.85 5.67 -17.84
C VAL A 42 0.08 6.71 -18.63
N SER A 43 -0.74 7.49 -17.95
CA SER A 43 -1.50 8.61 -18.53
C SER A 43 -0.94 9.94 -18.05
N LYS A 44 -1.21 11.00 -18.83
CA LYS A 44 -1.07 12.37 -18.30
C LYS A 44 -2.24 12.65 -17.38
N ASN A 45 -1.97 13.38 -16.32
CA ASN A 45 -2.99 13.86 -15.40
C ASN A 45 -2.67 15.34 -15.12
N ASP A 46 -3.55 16.24 -15.51
CA ASP A 46 -3.38 17.68 -15.30
C ASP A 46 -4.32 18.21 -14.21
N ASN A 47 -4.82 17.32 -13.35
CA ASN A 47 -5.71 17.69 -12.25
C ASN A 47 -4.94 18.45 -11.18
N TYR A 48 -5.49 19.61 -10.81
CA TYR A 48 -5.02 20.41 -9.70
C TYR A 48 -6.20 20.79 -8.81
N TYR A 49 -6.14 20.38 -7.55
CA TYR A 49 -7.20 20.68 -6.59
C TYR A 49 -6.67 20.63 -5.16
N LEU A 50 -7.43 21.25 -4.27
CA LEU A 50 -7.20 21.23 -2.83
C LEU A 50 -8.19 20.26 -2.20
N GLN A 51 -7.72 19.43 -1.27
CA GLN A 51 -8.57 18.51 -0.53
C GLN A 51 -8.31 18.65 0.97
N LEU A 52 -9.39 18.78 1.74
CA LEU A 52 -9.37 18.73 3.20
C LEU A 52 -9.91 17.38 3.65
N ILE A 53 -9.16 16.66 4.49
CA ILE A 53 -9.57 15.36 5.02
C ILE A 53 -9.34 15.34 6.52
N GLN A 54 -10.40 15.02 7.27
CA GLN A 54 -10.31 14.69 8.69
C GLN A 54 -10.32 13.16 8.83
N PRO A 55 -9.27 12.54 9.41
CA PRO A 55 -9.25 11.11 9.65
C PRO A 55 -10.31 10.73 10.69
N LYS A 56 -10.99 9.61 10.46
CA LYS A 56 -11.99 9.04 11.37
C LYS A 56 -11.41 7.96 12.28
N THR A 57 -10.28 7.38 11.87
CA THR A 57 -9.56 6.33 12.62
C THR A 57 -8.08 6.66 12.71
N HIS A 58 -7.38 6.14 13.72
CA HIS A 58 -5.92 6.25 13.80
C HIS A 58 -5.24 5.65 12.56
N MET A 59 -5.82 4.60 11.97
CA MET A 59 -5.31 4.01 10.74
C MET A 59 -5.39 4.98 9.56
N GLU A 60 -6.53 5.67 9.41
CA GLU A 60 -6.66 6.72 8.41
C GLU A 60 -5.66 7.85 8.64
N ASP A 61 -5.42 8.27 9.89
CA ASP A 61 -4.40 9.28 10.21
C ASP A 61 -3.00 8.84 9.74
N VAL A 62 -2.61 7.60 10.05
CA VAL A 62 -1.32 7.03 9.63
C VAL A 62 -1.20 6.97 8.10
N LEU A 63 -2.25 6.55 7.40
CA LEU A 63 -2.26 6.49 5.93
C LEU A 63 -2.15 7.88 5.30
N LEU A 64 -2.93 8.86 5.80
CA LEU A 64 -2.95 10.23 5.29
C LEU A 64 -1.60 10.94 5.49
N ARG A 65 -0.95 10.79 6.65
CA ARG A 65 0.42 11.33 6.89
C ARG A 65 1.45 10.79 5.90
N ASN A 66 1.22 9.60 5.34
CA ASN A 66 2.08 8.96 4.35
C ASN A 66 1.60 9.16 2.91
N ASN A 67 0.66 10.09 2.67
CA ASN A 67 0.06 10.37 1.36
C ASN A 67 -0.62 9.15 0.70
N ILE A 68 -1.15 8.23 1.52
CA ILE A 68 -1.85 7.05 1.05
C ILE A 68 -3.35 7.26 1.26
N ILE A 69 -4.10 7.10 0.17
CA ILE A 69 -5.56 7.10 0.19
C ILE A 69 -6.01 5.64 0.10
N HIS A 70 -6.74 5.17 1.10
CA HIS A 70 -7.28 3.81 1.16
C HIS A 70 -8.79 3.85 1.28
N GLN A 71 -9.47 2.94 0.60
CA GLN A 71 -10.94 2.87 0.60
C GLN A 71 -11.52 1.92 1.65
N SER A 72 -10.68 1.09 2.29
CA SER A 72 -11.14 0.17 3.35
C SER A 72 -10.80 0.73 4.73
N SER A 73 -11.71 0.48 5.68
CA SER A 73 -11.54 0.87 7.08
C SER A 73 -10.56 -0.03 7.85
N SER A 74 -10.10 -1.12 7.24
CA SER A 74 -9.16 -2.05 7.85
C SER A 74 -8.14 -2.61 6.85
N ILE A 75 -7.03 -3.11 7.39
CA ILE A 75 -5.96 -3.80 6.68
C ILE A 75 -5.86 -5.22 7.28
N PRO A 76 -6.20 -6.26 6.49
CA PRO A 76 -6.14 -7.63 6.96
C PRO A 76 -4.74 -8.05 7.41
N PHE A 77 -4.68 -8.95 8.39
CA PHE A 77 -3.45 -9.59 8.89
C PHE A 77 -2.38 -8.63 9.41
N MET A 78 -2.73 -7.35 9.64
CA MET A 78 -1.85 -6.43 10.34
C MET A 78 -1.67 -6.92 11.78
N THR A 79 -0.43 -6.90 12.27
CA THR A 79 -0.14 -7.08 13.69
C THR A 79 -0.54 -5.82 14.46
N TYR A 80 -1.80 -5.77 14.92
CA TYR A 80 -2.34 -4.61 15.63
C TYR A 80 -2.16 -4.75 17.15
N ASN A 81 -1.75 -3.68 17.82
CA ASN A 81 -1.79 -3.58 19.27
C ASN A 81 -3.04 -2.79 19.68
N GLU A 82 -4.04 -3.45 20.27
CA GLU A 82 -5.34 -2.86 20.65
C GLU A 82 -5.21 -1.59 21.49
N SER A 83 -4.13 -1.47 22.27
CA SER A 83 -3.85 -0.27 23.09
C SER A 83 -3.62 1.01 22.27
N ILE A 84 -3.34 0.90 20.98
CA ILE A 84 -3.08 2.02 20.06
C ILE A 84 -4.35 2.42 19.30
N ALA A 85 -5.34 1.52 19.14
CA ALA A 85 -6.66 1.85 18.57
C ALA A 85 -7.44 2.79 19.48
N ALA A 86 -7.19 2.68 20.78
CA ALA A 86 -7.80 3.50 21.80
C ALA A 86 -7.18 4.90 21.92
N LYS A 87 -6.08 5.20 21.19
CA LYS A 87 -5.56 6.57 21.16
C LYS A 87 -6.57 7.46 20.45
N GLN A 88 -7.11 8.39 21.23
CA GLN A 88 -7.96 9.45 20.74
C GLN A 88 -7.22 10.18 19.61
N ILE A 89 -7.90 10.34 18.49
CA ILE A 89 -7.39 11.13 17.36
C ILE A 89 -7.49 12.59 17.80
N ASP A 90 -6.38 13.30 17.80
CA ASP A 90 -6.39 14.76 17.97
C ASP A 90 -7.26 15.39 16.87
N ASP A 91 -7.88 16.55 17.11
CA ASP A 91 -8.66 17.28 16.09
C ASP A 91 -7.75 17.79 14.94
N VAL A 92 -7.31 16.88 14.09
CA VAL A 92 -6.39 17.10 12.98
C VAL A 92 -7.17 17.14 11.67
N ILE A 93 -6.84 18.12 10.83
CA ILE A 93 -7.32 18.21 9.46
C ILE A 93 -6.11 18.25 8.53
N TYR A 94 -6.06 17.33 7.57
CA TYR A 94 -5.04 17.33 6.53
C TYR A 94 -5.47 18.20 5.37
N LEU A 95 -4.54 19.05 4.94
CA LEU A 95 -4.64 19.84 3.71
C LEU A 95 -3.72 19.23 2.65
N PHE A 96 -4.33 18.65 1.61
CA PHE A 96 -3.60 18.16 0.45
C PHE A 96 -3.70 19.16 -0.70
N LEU A 97 -2.53 19.51 -1.25
CA LEU A 97 -2.40 20.27 -2.48
C LEU A 97 -2.01 19.32 -3.61
N HIS A 98 -2.98 18.92 -4.41
CA HIS A 98 -2.75 17.97 -5.50
C HIS A 98 -2.38 18.73 -6.76
N ASN A 99 -1.24 18.38 -7.35
CA ASN A 99 -0.77 18.89 -8.64
C ASN A 99 -0.16 17.73 -9.43
N TYR A 100 -1.03 16.83 -9.88
CA TYR A 100 -0.59 15.65 -10.60
C TYR A 100 -0.09 16.05 -11.99
N LYS A 101 0.81 15.23 -12.52
CA LYS A 101 1.33 15.35 -13.90
C LYS A 101 1.16 14.06 -14.66
N ILE A 102 1.22 12.95 -13.93
CA ILE A 102 1.25 11.60 -14.45
C ILE A 102 0.42 10.75 -13.51
N GLU A 103 -0.33 9.83 -14.08
CA GLU A 103 -0.97 8.77 -13.31
C GLU A 103 -0.45 7.43 -13.83
N ILE A 104 -0.15 6.53 -12.91
CA ILE A 104 0.24 5.15 -13.21
C ILE A 104 -0.83 4.24 -12.62
N SER A 105 -1.51 3.48 -13.47
CA SER A 105 -2.44 2.44 -13.06
C SER A 105 -1.78 1.07 -13.15
N PHE A 106 -1.87 0.31 -12.06
CA PHE A 106 -1.41 -1.07 -11.96
C PHE A 106 -2.51 -2.10 -12.16
N ASP A 107 -3.74 -1.65 -12.42
CA ASP A 107 -4.87 -2.55 -12.62
C ASP A 107 -4.59 -3.54 -13.75
N GLN A 108 -4.96 -4.81 -13.51
CA GLN A 108 -4.78 -5.95 -14.42
C GLN A 108 -3.34 -6.23 -14.89
N CYS A 109 -2.33 -5.48 -14.45
CA CYS A 109 -0.95 -5.67 -14.90
C CYS A 109 -0.05 -6.40 -13.91
N VAL A 110 -0.51 -6.61 -12.68
CA VAL A 110 0.25 -7.27 -11.61
C VAL A 110 -0.17 -8.74 -11.45
N ALA A 111 0.78 -9.54 -10.98
CA ALA A 111 0.52 -10.90 -10.54
C ALA A 111 1.42 -11.24 -9.35
N PRO A 112 0.95 -12.07 -8.42
CA PRO A 112 1.78 -12.52 -7.32
C PRO A 112 3.01 -13.29 -7.84
N LEU A 113 4.12 -13.18 -7.11
CA LEU A 113 5.29 -14.02 -7.36
C LEU A 113 5.04 -15.44 -6.83
N PRO A 114 5.55 -16.50 -7.50
CA PRO A 114 5.37 -17.87 -7.02
C PRO A 114 5.86 -18.11 -5.59
N VAL A 115 6.89 -17.38 -5.15
CA VAL A 115 7.40 -17.45 -3.78
C VAL A 115 6.39 -16.90 -2.76
N PHE A 116 5.66 -15.84 -3.13
CA PHE A 116 4.61 -15.27 -2.29
C PHE A 116 3.39 -16.21 -2.26
N GLU A 117 2.94 -16.71 -3.42
CA GLU A 117 1.83 -17.67 -3.49
C GLU A 117 2.11 -18.90 -2.62
N LYS A 118 3.31 -19.48 -2.74
CA LYS A 118 3.72 -20.63 -1.92
C LYS A 118 3.76 -20.30 -0.42
N ALA A 119 4.19 -19.09 -0.06
CA ALA A 119 4.21 -18.66 1.34
C ALA A 119 2.79 -18.56 1.91
N VAL A 120 1.86 -17.97 1.16
CA VAL A 120 0.44 -17.91 1.51
C VAL A 120 -0.16 -19.32 1.63
N ASP A 121 0.09 -20.20 0.65
CA ASP A 121 -0.41 -21.58 0.66
C ASP A 121 0.09 -22.37 1.88
N ASN A 122 1.36 -22.17 2.26
CA ASN A 122 1.93 -22.81 3.44
C ASN A 122 1.33 -22.24 4.73
N ALA A 123 1.12 -20.92 4.80
CA ALA A 123 0.50 -20.29 5.95
C ALA A 123 -0.92 -20.79 6.17
N LEU A 124 -1.72 -20.90 5.09
CA LEU A 124 -3.08 -21.43 5.14
C LEU A 124 -3.17 -22.89 5.62
N LYS A 125 -2.13 -23.70 5.37
CA LYS A 125 -2.03 -25.10 5.80
C LYS A 125 -1.37 -25.28 7.17
N SER A 126 -0.91 -24.20 7.79
CA SER A 126 -0.26 -24.26 9.11
C SER A 126 -1.26 -24.56 10.22
N TYR A 127 -0.75 -24.93 11.39
CA TYR A 127 -1.60 -25.19 12.57
C TYR A 127 -2.30 -23.91 13.09
N HIS A 128 -1.71 -22.73 12.84
CA HIS A 128 -2.26 -21.43 13.18
C HIS A 128 -2.29 -20.50 11.97
N PRO A 129 -3.22 -20.70 11.01
CA PRO A 129 -3.20 -20.00 9.73
C PRO A 129 -3.20 -18.48 9.83
N TYR A 130 -3.94 -17.93 10.79
CA TYR A 130 -4.01 -16.49 10.98
C TYR A 130 -2.64 -15.89 11.35
N GLN A 131 -1.96 -16.46 12.35
CA GLN A 131 -0.63 -16.00 12.78
C GLN A 131 0.40 -16.17 11.66
N ALA A 132 0.38 -17.32 10.97
CA ALA A 132 1.26 -17.56 9.84
C ALA A 132 1.02 -16.56 8.69
N LEU A 133 -0.23 -16.16 8.43
CA LEU A 133 -0.53 -15.11 7.45
C LEU A 133 -0.02 -13.75 7.90
N GLN A 134 -0.14 -13.39 9.19
CA GLN A 134 0.45 -12.16 9.71
C GLN A 134 1.96 -12.12 9.44
N GLU A 135 2.67 -13.22 9.67
CA GLU A 135 4.11 -13.33 9.34
C GLU A 135 4.38 -13.14 7.84
N VAL A 136 3.61 -13.78 6.97
CA VAL A 136 3.73 -13.62 5.52
C VAL A 136 3.51 -12.16 5.11
N PHE A 137 2.45 -11.52 5.56
CA PHE A 137 2.15 -10.14 5.17
C PHE A 137 3.10 -9.12 5.82
N ASN A 138 3.71 -9.42 6.96
CA ASN A 138 4.80 -8.62 7.54
C ASN A 138 6.10 -8.70 6.70
N GLU A 139 6.31 -9.77 5.92
CA GLU A 139 7.47 -9.88 5.03
C GLU A 139 7.23 -9.32 3.63
N PHE A 140 6.05 -9.56 3.07
CA PHE A 140 5.70 -9.26 1.68
C PHE A 140 4.88 -7.97 1.51
N GLY A 141 4.32 -7.44 2.61
CA GLY A 141 3.52 -6.22 2.65
C GLY A 141 2.02 -6.49 2.74
N HIS A 142 1.32 -5.64 3.49
CA HIS A 142 -0.12 -5.73 3.76
C HIS A 142 -0.99 -5.19 2.62
N PHE A 143 -0.49 -4.23 1.85
CA PHE A 143 -1.23 -3.63 0.73
C PHE A 143 -0.31 -3.18 -0.39
N LEU A 144 -0.91 -2.93 -1.55
CA LEU A 144 -0.26 -2.54 -2.79
C LEU A 144 -0.98 -1.34 -3.39
N PRO A 145 -0.25 -0.36 -3.96
CA PRO A 145 -0.88 0.73 -4.67
C PRO A 145 -1.54 0.21 -5.94
N ASN A 146 -2.84 0.47 -6.10
CA ASN A 146 -3.52 0.24 -7.37
C ASN A 146 -3.24 1.37 -8.39
N GLN A 147 -3.05 2.58 -7.88
CA GLN A 147 -2.77 3.79 -8.66
C GLN A 147 -1.72 4.66 -7.95
N LEU A 148 -0.93 5.40 -8.73
CA LEU A 148 0.00 6.43 -8.26
C LEU A 148 -0.18 7.70 -9.09
N PHE A 149 -0.04 8.86 -8.46
CA PHE A 149 -0.28 10.18 -9.03
C PHE A 149 0.88 11.16 -8.74
#